data_AF-A0A7S2LZQ7-F1
#
_entry.id   AF-A0A7S2LZQ7-F1
#
_cell.length_a   1.000
_cell.length_b   1.000
_cell.length_c   1.000
_cell.angle_alpha   90.00
_cell.angle_beta   90.00
_cell.angle_gamma   90.00
#
_symmetry.space_group_name_H-M   'P 1'
#
loop_
_entity.id
_entity.type
_entity.pdbx_description
1 polymer ?
#
loop_
_entity_poly.entity_id
_entity_poly.type
_entity_poly.pdbx_seq_one_letter_code
_entity_poly.pdbx_strand_id
1 'polypeptide(L)'
;SLVAASPASAACRPLIQQLVSFLKQIFTGATDQFSSTESMMFQNMGQCSGVSQVLSALLQCSREIADTAYRGNFVAFLADAMFFSSFTDAWQVHAQARELISLLFDGLLWKGVEGTAGLALGNFVSANGHIDLILDHERASHSISNVAWFLKRTSPGWDTKMQIYYLWRILRSRKGCKLLCRHPHADLVVAGLITGVRHATVEDNEVLSLLQCFLEDDDTRPVVLRGASPGLLFEGICELLSLGEADLCEPSCSLAQALLDATGPGALLTWSGAAKFIGVLSRKPQGKEIVDAVVPIMQWEPALTAALSIEYKRIWISDQIMVAGPGEAVEIRVDRRELLQGVLESLRDAKSFRHGVRFKFVGDETGSGDGHRRECFRLVTAALCDLEFGLFKSMDGGRTLHPSSTAAEAEPENLTYFELVGKLIALALLHRETLPAARFTLALRKMILSAGPLAVQDMESVDPEFYK
;
A
#
# COMPACT_ATOMS: atom_id res chain seq x y z
N SER A 1 -27.71 37.37 -34.92
CA SER A 1 -28.82 37.47 -33.95
C SER A 1 -28.34 37.23 -32.52
N LEU A 2 -27.60 36.15 -32.23
CA LEU A 2 -27.05 35.87 -30.88
C LEU A 2 -26.06 36.94 -30.35
N VAL A 3 -25.19 37.49 -31.21
CA VAL A 3 -24.23 38.56 -30.84
C VAL A 3 -24.92 39.87 -30.44
N ALA A 4 -26.20 40.06 -30.80
CA ALA A 4 -26.96 41.28 -30.53
C ALA A 4 -27.88 41.18 -29.30
N ALA A 5 -27.93 40.03 -28.62
CA ALA A 5 -28.81 39.80 -27.47
C ALA A 5 -28.01 39.64 -26.18
N SER A 6 -28.47 40.27 -25.08
CA SER A 6 -27.87 40.12 -23.75
C SER A 6 -27.87 38.65 -23.30
N PRO A 7 -26.73 38.08 -22.86
CA PRO A 7 -26.59 36.65 -22.52
C PRO A 7 -27.48 36.15 -21.37
N ALA A 8 -28.04 37.06 -20.58
CA ALA A 8 -28.81 36.74 -19.37
C ALA A 8 -30.31 36.48 -19.59
N SER A 9 -30.81 36.56 -20.82
CA SER A 9 -32.25 36.40 -21.09
C SER A 9 -32.66 34.92 -21.16
N ALA A 10 -33.71 34.53 -20.44
CA ALA A 10 -34.29 33.18 -20.49
C ALA A 10 -34.72 32.75 -21.93
N ALA A 11 -34.93 33.71 -22.83
CA ALA A 11 -35.28 33.48 -24.22
C ALA A 11 -34.10 32.98 -25.10
N CYS A 12 -32.85 33.07 -24.62
CA CYS A 12 -31.67 32.61 -25.37
C CYS A 12 -31.39 31.09 -25.19
N ARG A 13 -31.90 30.46 -24.14
CA ARG A 13 -31.65 29.04 -23.83
C ARG A 13 -32.12 28.05 -24.90
N PRO A 14 -33.33 28.18 -25.50
CA PRO A 14 -33.79 27.28 -26.56
C PRO A 14 -32.97 27.43 -27.84
N LEU A 15 -32.56 28.67 -28.13
CA LEU A 15 -31.79 29.03 -29.32
C LEU A 15 -30.37 28.46 -29.25
N ILE A 16 -29.73 28.52 -28.08
CA ILE A 16 -28.43 27.89 -27.85
C ILE A 16 -28.54 26.35 -27.87
N GLN A 17 -29.62 25.75 -27.34
CA GLN A 17 -29.84 24.29 -27.44
C GLN A 17 -30.03 23.81 -28.87
N GLN A 18 -30.82 24.52 -29.68
CA GLN A 18 -30.98 24.22 -31.10
C GLN A 18 -29.66 24.37 -31.85
N LEU A 19 -28.86 25.37 -31.50
CA LEU A 19 -27.57 25.61 -32.13
C LEU A 19 -26.52 24.56 -31.72
N VAL A 20 -26.51 24.10 -30.45
CA VAL A 20 -25.70 22.94 -30.01
C VAL A 20 -26.14 21.67 -30.74
N SER A 21 -27.44 21.43 -30.91
CA SER A 21 -27.94 20.29 -31.67
C SER A 21 -27.55 20.35 -33.16
N PHE A 22 -27.57 21.55 -33.75
CA PHE A 22 -27.13 21.79 -35.12
C PHE A 22 -25.62 21.55 -35.27
N LEU A 23 -24.83 22.04 -34.32
CA LEU A 23 -23.39 21.79 -34.30
C LEU A 23 -23.07 20.31 -34.06
N LYS A 24 -23.84 19.60 -33.21
CA LYS A 24 -23.76 18.12 -33.12
C LYS A 24 -23.97 17.47 -34.47
N GLN A 25 -24.99 17.86 -35.22
CA GLN A 25 -25.22 17.33 -36.57
C GLN A 25 -24.08 17.64 -37.55
N ILE A 26 -23.45 18.82 -37.44
CA ILE A 26 -22.28 19.20 -38.26
C ILE A 26 -21.07 18.33 -37.91
N PHE A 27 -20.81 18.10 -36.62
CA PHE A 27 -19.62 17.40 -36.15
C PHE A 27 -19.75 15.88 -36.16
N THR A 28 -20.94 15.34 -35.91
CA THR A 28 -21.16 13.88 -35.77
C THR A 28 -21.87 13.25 -36.96
N GLY A 29 -22.30 14.03 -37.96
CA GLY A 29 -22.92 13.55 -39.20
C GLY A 29 -23.94 12.44 -38.96
N ALA A 30 -25.15 12.80 -38.52
CA ALA A 30 -26.23 11.90 -38.07
C ALA A 30 -26.22 10.47 -38.65
N THR A 31 -25.51 9.51 -38.02
CA THR A 31 -25.75 8.07 -38.21
C THR A 31 -25.18 7.24 -37.06
N ASP A 32 -25.98 6.29 -36.58
CA ASP A 32 -25.62 5.21 -35.63
C ASP A 32 -24.62 4.18 -36.19
N GLN A 33 -23.76 4.56 -37.16
CA GLN A 33 -22.81 3.66 -37.80
C GLN A 33 -21.43 4.31 -37.94
N PHE A 34 -20.43 3.68 -37.31
CA PHE A 34 -19.01 4.03 -37.35
C PHE A 34 -18.39 3.76 -38.75
N SER A 35 -18.79 4.49 -39.78
CA SER A 35 -18.06 4.56 -41.05
C SER A 35 -17.83 6.01 -41.47
N SER A 36 -16.66 6.26 -42.06
CA SER A 36 -15.91 7.54 -42.15
C SER A 36 -16.75 8.84 -42.25
N THR A 37 -17.17 9.37 -41.10
CA THR A 37 -17.73 10.73 -40.91
C THR A 37 -16.70 11.84 -41.12
N GLU A 38 -15.42 11.50 -41.13
CA GLU A 38 -14.28 12.42 -41.15
C GLU A 38 -14.22 13.32 -42.39
N SER A 39 -14.31 12.74 -43.60
CA SER A 39 -14.22 13.51 -44.85
C SER A 39 -15.41 14.48 -45.02
N MET A 40 -16.58 14.09 -44.52
CA MET A 40 -17.80 14.89 -44.53
C MET A 40 -17.74 16.03 -43.51
N MET A 41 -17.17 15.77 -42.32
CA MET A 41 -16.90 16.77 -41.28
C MET A 41 -15.91 17.85 -41.78
N PHE A 42 -14.82 17.44 -42.45
CA PHE A 42 -13.86 18.36 -43.07
C PHE A 42 -14.47 19.18 -44.21
N GLN A 43 -15.27 18.57 -45.10
CA GLN A 43 -16.00 19.30 -46.13
C GLN A 43 -16.96 20.33 -45.52
N ASN A 44 -17.71 19.96 -44.49
CA ASN A 44 -18.71 20.83 -43.88
C ASN A 44 -18.09 22.02 -43.11
N MET A 45 -16.97 21.84 -42.40
CA MET A 45 -16.30 22.96 -41.74
C MET A 45 -15.50 23.83 -42.72
N GLY A 46 -14.86 23.22 -43.73
CA GLY A 46 -14.16 23.96 -44.78
C GLY A 46 -15.10 24.84 -45.62
N GLN A 47 -16.37 24.46 -45.74
CA GLN A 47 -17.41 25.24 -46.42
C GLN A 47 -18.09 26.30 -45.53
N CYS A 48 -18.05 26.15 -44.21
CA CYS A 48 -18.70 27.07 -43.28
C CYS A 48 -17.72 28.10 -42.70
N SER A 49 -17.42 29.17 -43.45
CA SER A 49 -16.71 30.33 -42.91
C SER A 49 -17.56 31.01 -41.82
N GLY A 50 -17.21 30.82 -40.54
CA GLY A 50 -17.90 31.46 -39.41
C GLY A 50 -18.22 30.55 -38.22
N VAL A 51 -17.95 29.24 -38.30
CA VAL A 51 -18.18 28.30 -37.18
C VAL A 51 -17.42 28.73 -35.91
N SER A 52 -16.18 29.19 -36.05
CA SER A 52 -15.37 29.72 -34.93
C SER A 52 -16.00 30.97 -34.29
N GLN A 53 -16.55 31.89 -35.10
CA GLN A 53 -17.23 33.09 -34.58
C GLN A 53 -18.52 32.74 -33.84
N VAL A 54 -19.28 31.77 -34.36
CA VAL A 54 -20.51 31.27 -33.74
C VAL A 54 -20.19 30.57 -32.42
N LEU A 55 -19.18 29.70 -32.38
CA LEU A 55 -18.75 29.01 -31.16
C LEU A 55 -18.14 29.96 -30.13
N SER A 56 -17.38 30.96 -30.56
CA SER A 56 -16.84 31.99 -29.67
C SER A 56 -17.96 32.82 -29.02
N ALA A 57 -18.98 33.20 -29.80
CA ALA A 57 -20.15 33.93 -29.29
C ALA A 57 -20.98 33.05 -28.33
N LEU A 58 -21.18 31.77 -28.66
CA LEU A 58 -21.82 30.81 -27.76
C LEU A 58 -21.07 30.62 -26.46
N LEU A 59 -19.74 30.56 -26.52
CA LEU A 59 -18.88 30.36 -25.38
C LEU A 59 -18.98 31.56 -24.44
N GLN A 60 -18.90 32.78 -24.97
CA GLN A 60 -19.14 34.00 -24.20
C GLN A 60 -20.52 34.02 -23.56
N CYS A 61 -21.57 33.69 -24.32
CA CYS A 61 -22.92 33.64 -23.77
C CYS A 61 -23.08 32.58 -22.68
N SER A 62 -22.50 31.39 -22.87
CA SER A 62 -22.62 30.27 -21.95
C SER A 62 -21.79 30.44 -20.68
N ARG A 63 -20.68 31.18 -20.75
CA ARG A 63 -19.84 31.54 -19.59
C ARG A 63 -20.59 32.38 -18.57
N GLU A 64 -21.49 33.25 -19.02
CA GLU A 64 -22.26 34.16 -18.16
C GLU A 64 -23.53 33.51 -17.56
N ILE A 65 -23.88 32.29 -17.98
CA ILE A 65 -25.05 31.56 -17.47
C ILE A 65 -24.74 30.95 -16.10
N ALA A 66 -25.50 31.33 -15.07
CA ALA A 66 -25.33 30.80 -13.71
C ALA A 66 -25.58 29.28 -13.58
N ASP A 67 -26.38 28.70 -14.47
CA ASP A 67 -26.76 27.28 -14.50
C ASP A 67 -25.55 26.39 -14.87
N THR A 68 -25.11 25.55 -13.92
CA THR A 68 -23.95 24.67 -14.06
C THR A 68 -24.22 23.47 -14.97
N ALA A 69 -25.45 22.96 -15.01
CA ALA A 69 -25.82 21.84 -15.89
C ALA A 69 -25.77 22.27 -17.36
N TYR A 70 -26.16 23.51 -17.63
CA TYR A 70 -26.10 24.09 -18.97
C TYR A 70 -24.66 24.25 -19.46
N ARG A 71 -23.80 24.81 -18.60
CA ARG A 71 -22.36 24.91 -18.83
C ARG A 71 -21.72 23.54 -19.05
N GLY A 72 -22.12 22.54 -18.27
CA GLY A 72 -21.64 21.16 -18.41
C GLY A 72 -22.01 20.54 -19.75
N ASN A 73 -23.26 20.70 -20.21
CA ASN A 73 -23.70 20.18 -21.51
C ASN A 73 -22.95 20.79 -22.69
N PHE A 74 -22.58 22.06 -22.61
CA PHE A 74 -21.75 22.72 -23.64
C PHE A 74 -20.33 22.16 -23.65
N VAL A 75 -19.73 21.95 -22.48
CA VAL A 75 -18.41 21.31 -22.35
C VAL A 75 -18.42 19.86 -22.84
N ALA A 76 -19.45 19.08 -22.52
CA ALA A 76 -19.62 17.72 -23.04
C ALA A 76 -19.73 17.72 -24.58
N PHE A 77 -20.51 18.65 -25.13
CA PHE A 77 -20.65 18.78 -26.58
C PHE A 77 -19.31 19.09 -27.27
N LEU A 78 -18.53 20.03 -26.75
CA LEU A 78 -17.21 20.35 -27.29
C LEU A 78 -16.26 19.15 -27.19
N ALA A 79 -16.36 18.36 -26.13
CA ALA A 79 -15.58 17.14 -25.94
C ALA A 79 -15.96 16.05 -26.95
N ASP A 80 -17.25 15.81 -27.16
CA ASP A 80 -17.77 14.85 -28.15
C ASP A 80 -17.31 15.23 -29.56
N ALA A 81 -17.41 16.52 -29.92
CA ALA A 81 -16.95 17.03 -31.22
C ALA A 81 -15.45 16.77 -31.46
N MET A 82 -14.66 16.75 -30.39
CA MET A 82 -13.22 16.47 -30.44
C MET A 82 -12.89 14.98 -30.43
N PHE A 83 -13.68 14.13 -29.78
CA PHE A 83 -13.51 12.68 -29.83
C PHE A 83 -13.63 12.13 -31.25
N PHE A 84 -14.48 12.72 -32.10
CA PHE A 84 -14.58 12.31 -33.51
C PHE A 84 -13.46 12.86 -34.40
N SER A 85 -12.74 13.91 -33.95
CA SER A 85 -11.61 14.51 -34.69
C SER A 85 -10.29 13.73 -34.57
N SER A 86 -10.27 12.64 -33.81
CA SER A 86 -9.06 11.94 -33.36
C SER A 86 -8.46 10.95 -34.36
N PHE A 87 -8.94 10.90 -35.61
CA PHE A 87 -8.53 9.85 -36.54
C PHE A 87 -7.47 10.27 -37.58
N THR A 88 -7.12 11.56 -37.73
CA THR A 88 -6.06 11.97 -38.68
C THR A 88 -5.18 13.16 -38.26
N ASP A 89 -3.90 13.09 -38.64
CA ASP A 89 -2.91 14.17 -38.55
C ASP A 89 -3.34 15.46 -39.28
N ALA A 90 -4.28 15.36 -40.22
CA ALA A 90 -4.80 16.48 -41.01
C ALA A 90 -5.57 17.51 -40.15
N TRP A 91 -6.21 17.08 -39.06
CA TRP A 91 -6.94 17.98 -38.15
C TRP A 91 -5.99 18.95 -37.42
N GLN A 92 -4.81 18.47 -37.04
CA GLN A 92 -3.84 19.23 -36.25
C GLN A 92 -3.26 20.44 -37.00
N VAL A 93 -3.27 20.40 -38.33
CA VAL A 93 -2.70 21.46 -39.20
C VAL A 93 -3.77 22.46 -39.66
N HIS A 94 -5.06 22.19 -39.41
CA HIS A 94 -6.15 23.04 -39.85
C HIS A 94 -6.34 24.26 -38.93
N ALA A 95 -6.30 25.48 -39.49
CA ALA A 95 -6.35 26.73 -38.71
C ALA A 95 -7.58 26.84 -37.78
N GLN A 96 -8.75 26.38 -38.24
CA GLN A 96 -9.99 26.42 -37.44
C GLN A 96 -9.99 25.36 -36.31
N ALA A 97 -9.31 24.23 -36.48
CA ALA A 97 -9.21 23.20 -35.44
C ALA A 97 -8.45 23.69 -34.21
N ARG A 98 -7.40 24.49 -34.43
CA ARG A 98 -6.62 25.11 -33.35
C ARG A 98 -7.43 26.12 -32.54
N GLU A 99 -8.32 26.87 -33.18
CA GLU A 99 -9.25 27.78 -32.51
C GLU A 99 -10.31 27.02 -31.71
N LEU A 100 -10.87 25.93 -32.25
CA LEU A 100 -11.83 25.07 -31.56
C LEU A 100 -11.25 24.42 -30.31
N ILE A 101 -10.01 23.93 -30.38
CA ILE A 101 -9.27 23.42 -29.23
C ILE A 101 -9.14 24.50 -28.16
N SER A 102 -8.75 25.72 -28.56
CA SER A 102 -8.61 26.84 -27.62
C SER A 102 -9.93 27.18 -26.91
N LEU A 103 -11.06 27.09 -27.61
CA LEU A 103 -12.40 27.31 -27.05
C LEU A 103 -12.80 26.19 -26.09
N LEU A 104 -12.53 24.92 -26.41
CA LEU A 104 -12.76 23.81 -25.48
C LEU A 104 -11.99 24.01 -24.19
N PHE A 105 -10.70 24.36 -24.27
CA PHE A 105 -9.89 24.57 -23.08
C PHE A 105 -10.52 25.65 -22.20
N ASP A 106 -10.92 26.81 -22.72
CA ASP A 106 -11.62 27.86 -21.94
C ASP A 106 -12.91 27.33 -21.27
N GLY A 107 -13.69 26.51 -21.98
CA GLY A 107 -14.90 25.88 -21.43
C GLY A 107 -14.62 24.88 -20.30
N LEU A 108 -13.55 24.10 -20.41
CA LEU A 108 -13.11 23.19 -19.36
C LEU A 108 -12.77 23.95 -18.07
N LEU A 109 -12.36 25.23 -18.14
CA LEU A 109 -11.96 26.03 -16.98
C LEU A 109 -13.13 26.62 -16.19
N TRP A 110 -14.38 26.34 -16.56
CA TRP A 110 -15.55 26.91 -15.90
C TRP A 110 -15.82 26.29 -14.52
N LYS A 111 -16.24 27.13 -13.56
CA LYS A 111 -16.60 26.67 -12.20
C LYS A 111 -17.95 25.94 -12.20
N GLY A 112 -18.02 24.76 -11.58
CA GLY A 112 -19.23 23.94 -11.46
C GLY A 112 -19.44 22.92 -12.58
N VAL A 113 -18.45 22.73 -13.46
CA VAL A 113 -18.47 21.70 -14.53
C VAL A 113 -17.31 20.72 -14.41
N GLU A 114 -16.64 20.67 -13.27
CA GLU A 114 -15.40 19.91 -13.02
C GLU A 114 -15.57 18.42 -13.37
N GLY A 115 -16.76 17.86 -13.11
CA GLY A 115 -17.11 16.48 -13.45
C GLY A 115 -17.19 16.19 -14.94
N THR A 116 -17.84 17.06 -15.69
CA THR A 116 -17.95 16.93 -17.14
C THR A 116 -16.64 17.28 -17.82
N ALA A 117 -15.91 18.26 -17.28
CA ALA A 117 -14.59 18.66 -17.77
C ALA A 117 -13.54 17.56 -17.58
N GLY A 118 -13.55 16.84 -16.44
CA GLY A 118 -12.67 15.70 -16.21
C GLY A 118 -12.88 14.56 -17.21
N LEU A 119 -14.14 14.16 -17.44
CA LEU A 119 -14.51 13.14 -18.43
C LEU A 119 -14.13 13.56 -19.86
N ALA A 120 -14.45 14.80 -20.22
CA ALA A 120 -14.11 15.40 -21.51
C ALA A 120 -12.61 15.40 -21.79
N LEU A 121 -11.83 15.84 -20.80
CA LEU A 121 -10.37 15.88 -20.89
C LEU A 121 -9.80 14.46 -20.99
N GLY A 122 -10.30 13.51 -20.20
CA GLY A 122 -9.86 12.12 -20.26
C GLY A 122 -10.08 11.46 -21.63
N ASN A 123 -11.23 11.68 -22.25
CA ASN A 123 -11.52 11.19 -23.61
C ASN A 123 -10.62 11.86 -24.66
N PHE A 124 -10.41 13.17 -24.55
CA PHE A 124 -9.52 13.91 -25.46
C PHE A 124 -8.06 13.43 -25.40
N VAL A 125 -7.56 13.15 -24.19
CA VAL A 125 -6.18 12.72 -23.95
C VAL A 125 -5.94 11.29 -24.42
N SER A 126 -6.91 10.40 -24.17
CA SER A 126 -6.92 9.03 -24.69
C SER A 126 -6.83 8.99 -26.22
N ALA A 127 -7.49 9.93 -26.88
CA ALA A 127 -7.59 9.96 -28.33
C ALA A 127 -6.39 10.59 -29.05
N ASN A 128 -5.72 11.58 -28.44
CA ASN A 128 -4.73 12.42 -29.15
C ASN A 128 -3.28 12.40 -28.61
N GLY A 129 -3.00 11.84 -27.42
CA GLY A 129 -1.63 11.77 -26.89
C GLY A 129 -0.93 13.13 -26.69
N HIS A 130 -1.67 14.25 -26.69
CA HIS A 130 -1.13 15.61 -26.65
C HIS A 130 -0.81 16.07 -25.22
N ILE A 131 0.39 15.71 -24.76
CA ILE A 131 0.97 16.08 -23.45
C ILE A 131 1.10 17.59 -23.28
N ASP A 132 1.43 18.28 -24.37
CA ASP A 132 1.81 19.69 -24.33
C ASP A 132 0.64 20.60 -23.96
N LEU A 133 -0.59 20.24 -24.34
CA LEU A 133 -1.77 21.08 -24.09
C LEU A 133 -2.29 21.02 -22.64
N ILE A 134 -2.15 19.90 -21.93
CA ILE A 134 -2.62 19.75 -20.54
C ILE A 134 -1.69 20.47 -19.57
N LEU A 135 -0.40 20.54 -19.91
CA LEU A 135 0.66 21.01 -19.02
C LEU A 135 1.28 22.35 -19.47
N ASP A 136 0.81 22.93 -20.57
CA ASP A 136 1.18 24.28 -21.03
C ASP A 136 0.66 25.35 -20.05
N HIS A 137 1.58 25.90 -19.29
CA HIS A 137 1.36 26.86 -18.21
C HIS A 137 0.58 28.11 -18.66
N GLU A 138 0.64 28.53 -19.93
CA GLU A 138 -0.09 29.71 -20.40
C GLU A 138 -1.60 29.46 -20.58
N ARG A 139 -2.02 28.19 -20.70
CA ARG A 139 -3.42 27.79 -20.97
C ARG A 139 -4.02 26.90 -19.87
N ALA A 140 -3.20 26.30 -19.01
CA ALA A 140 -3.59 25.15 -18.20
C ALA A 140 -3.79 25.38 -16.68
N SER A 141 -3.63 26.60 -16.15
CA SER A 141 -3.80 26.85 -14.70
C SER A 141 -5.14 26.33 -14.14
N HIS A 142 -6.20 26.40 -14.94
CA HIS A 142 -7.50 25.85 -14.59
C HIS A 142 -7.73 24.39 -15.07
N SER A 143 -7.00 23.89 -16.08
CA SER A 143 -7.13 22.53 -16.62
C SER A 143 -6.62 21.48 -15.62
N ILE A 144 -5.52 21.80 -14.93
CA ILE A 144 -4.95 20.91 -13.90
C ILE A 144 -5.79 20.83 -12.63
N SER A 145 -6.55 21.88 -12.28
CA SER A 145 -7.53 21.79 -11.19
C SER A 145 -8.62 20.76 -11.48
N ASN A 146 -8.99 20.59 -12.75
CA ASN A 146 -9.91 19.53 -13.18
C ASN A 146 -9.25 18.15 -13.24
N VAL A 147 -7.96 18.06 -13.60
CA VAL A 147 -7.17 16.81 -13.51
C VAL A 147 -7.07 16.35 -12.05
N ALA A 148 -6.80 17.27 -11.11
CA ALA A 148 -6.77 16.99 -9.68
C ALA A 148 -8.14 16.57 -9.13
N TRP A 149 -9.22 17.25 -9.56
CA TRP A 149 -10.60 16.87 -9.21
C TRP A 149 -10.98 15.50 -9.79
N PHE A 150 -10.52 15.19 -11.01
CA PHE A 150 -10.71 13.90 -11.67
C PHE A 150 -10.02 12.76 -10.88
N LEU A 151 -8.78 12.98 -10.47
CA LEU A 151 -8.01 12.05 -9.62
C LEU A 151 -8.60 11.88 -8.20
N LYS A 152 -9.49 12.77 -7.77
CA LYS A 152 -10.17 12.74 -6.46
C LYS A 152 -11.40 11.82 -6.43
N ARG A 153 -11.87 11.27 -7.56
CA ARG A 153 -13.11 10.48 -7.58
C ARG A 153 -12.96 9.12 -6.89
N THR A 154 -13.98 8.79 -6.09
CA THR A 154 -14.03 7.71 -5.08
C THR A 154 -14.45 6.34 -5.60
N SER A 155 -14.58 6.14 -6.92
CA SER A 155 -14.89 4.82 -7.53
C SER A 155 -14.60 4.84 -9.04
N PRO A 156 -13.61 4.08 -9.53
CA PRO A 156 -13.28 4.07 -10.95
C PRO A 156 -14.29 3.20 -11.72
N GLY A 157 -15.09 3.83 -12.59
CA GLY A 157 -15.72 3.13 -13.72
C GLY A 157 -14.67 2.80 -14.80
N TRP A 158 -15.04 2.02 -15.82
CA TRP A 158 -14.12 1.60 -16.90
C TRP A 158 -13.40 2.77 -17.60
N ASP A 159 -14.10 3.90 -17.80
CA ASP A 159 -13.53 5.13 -18.37
C ASP A 159 -12.41 5.74 -17.51
N THR A 160 -12.41 5.51 -16.19
CA THR A 160 -11.43 6.08 -15.26
C THR A 160 -10.09 5.34 -15.34
N LYS A 161 -10.11 4.02 -15.58
CA LYS A 161 -8.90 3.16 -15.68
C LYS A 161 -8.01 3.57 -16.86
N MET A 162 -8.61 3.70 -18.04
CA MET A 162 -7.90 4.13 -19.25
C MET A 162 -7.26 5.53 -19.06
N GLN A 163 -7.96 6.41 -18.36
CA GLN A 163 -7.51 7.80 -18.16
C GLN A 163 -6.37 7.91 -17.13
N ILE A 164 -6.38 7.11 -16.05
CA ILE A 164 -5.26 6.97 -15.11
C ILE A 164 -4.02 6.39 -15.84
N TYR A 165 -4.22 5.36 -16.66
CA TYR A 165 -3.16 4.76 -17.48
C TYR A 165 -2.51 5.77 -18.44
N TYR A 166 -3.29 6.61 -19.13
CA TYR A 166 -2.74 7.66 -19.99
C TYR A 166 -2.02 8.74 -19.18
N LEU A 167 -2.59 9.21 -18.07
CA LEU A 167 -1.94 10.19 -17.21
C LEU A 167 -0.60 9.64 -16.68
N TRP A 168 -0.57 8.38 -16.27
CA TRP A 168 0.64 7.65 -15.89
C TRP A 168 1.68 7.66 -17.02
N ARG A 169 1.29 7.26 -18.23
CA ARG A 169 2.21 7.19 -19.39
C ARG A 169 2.80 8.56 -19.73
N ILE A 170 2.00 9.61 -19.56
CA ILE A 170 2.39 11.00 -19.82
C ILE A 170 3.35 11.51 -18.74
N LEU A 171 2.96 11.37 -17.48
CA LEU A 171 3.68 11.89 -16.34
C LEU A 171 4.99 11.15 -16.05
N ARG A 172 5.09 9.86 -16.41
CA ARG A 172 6.32 9.08 -16.33
C ARG A 172 7.40 9.55 -17.31
N SER A 173 7.04 10.32 -18.35
CA SER A 173 8.02 10.84 -19.30
C SER A 173 8.87 11.97 -18.71
N ARG A 174 10.14 12.08 -19.13
CA ARG A 174 11.03 13.17 -18.68
C ARG A 174 10.48 14.57 -19.00
N LYS A 175 9.64 14.69 -20.04
CA LYS A 175 8.94 15.92 -20.39
C LYS A 175 7.82 16.21 -19.38
N GLY A 176 7.02 15.19 -19.04
CA GLY A 176 5.96 15.25 -18.03
C GLY A 176 6.47 15.65 -16.64
N CYS A 177 7.55 15.03 -16.15
CA CYS A 177 8.16 15.39 -14.86
C CYS A 177 8.57 16.87 -14.80
N LYS A 178 9.27 17.38 -15.83
CA LYS A 178 9.68 18.79 -15.90
C LYS A 178 8.51 19.75 -15.93
N LEU A 179 7.44 19.37 -16.62
CA LEU A 179 6.22 20.16 -16.72
C LEU A 179 5.49 20.20 -15.37
N LEU A 180 5.35 19.06 -14.68
CA LEU A 180 4.78 18.98 -13.33
C LEU A 180 5.55 19.89 -12.36
N CYS A 181 6.89 19.84 -12.35
CA CYS A 181 7.72 20.63 -11.45
C CYS A 181 7.60 22.14 -11.63
N ARG A 182 7.27 22.59 -12.85
CA ARG A 182 7.10 24.02 -13.20
C ARG A 182 5.67 24.50 -13.02
N HIS A 183 4.74 23.61 -12.69
CA HIS A 183 3.32 23.94 -12.69
C HIS A 183 2.88 24.60 -11.37
N PRO A 184 2.11 25.71 -11.39
CA PRO A 184 1.71 26.46 -10.19
C PRO A 184 0.73 25.70 -9.27
N HIS A 185 0.11 24.65 -9.79
CA HIS A 185 -0.83 23.78 -9.05
C HIS A 185 -0.35 22.32 -8.98
N ALA A 186 0.95 22.07 -9.09
CA ALA A 186 1.51 20.72 -9.02
C ALA A 186 1.09 19.97 -7.74
N ASP A 187 0.96 20.69 -6.62
CA ASP A 187 0.53 20.13 -5.33
C ASP A 187 -0.89 19.56 -5.37
N LEU A 188 -1.81 20.14 -6.18
CA LEU A 188 -3.17 19.62 -6.34
C LEU A 188 -3.17 18.30 -7.11
N VAL A 189 -2.30 18.17 -8.12
CA VAL A 189 -2.14 16.93 -8.88
C VAL A 189 -1.63 15.82 -7.97
N VAL A 190 -0.57 16.11 -7.20
CA VAL A 190 -0.02 15.17 -6.22
C VAL A 190 -1.07 14.79 -5.17
N ALA A 191 -1.82 15.75 -4.63
CA ALA A 191 -2.88 15.46 -3.65
C ALA A 191 -3.99 14.55 -4.24
N GLY A 192 -4.33 14.74 -5.51
CA GLY A 192 -5.23 13.85 -6.24
C GLY A 192 -4.67 12.42 -6.35
N LEU A 193 -3.41 12.28 -6.77
CA LEU A 193 -2.73 10.98 -6.86
C LEU A 193 -2.67 10.27 -5.50
N ILE A 194 -2.32 10.99 -4.42
CA ILE A 194 -2.28 10.44 -3.05
C ILE A 194 -3.68 9.96 -2.61
N THR A 195 -4.73 10.71 -2.95
CA THR A 195 -6.12 10.30 -2.67
C THR A 195 -6.48 9.03 -3.45
N GLY A 196 -6.04 8.94 -4.71
CA GLY A 196 -6.25 7.80 -5.59
C GLY A 196 -5.63 6.49 -5.09
N VAL A 197 -4.56 6.54 -4.27
CA VAL A 197 -3.93 5.35 -3.67
C VAL A 197 -4.96 4.47 -2.97
N ARG A 198 -5.89 5.06 -2.20
CA ARG A 198 -6.92 4.32 -1.44
C ARG A 198 -7.91 3.54 -2.32
N HIS A 199 -7.94 3.85 -3.62
CA HIS A 199 -8.86 3.28 -4.59
C HIS A 199 -8.16 2.41 -5.64
N ALA A 200 -6.84 2.17 -5.49
CA ALA A 200 -6.10 1.29 -6.36
C ALA A 200 -6.66 -0.15 -6.29
N THR A 201 -6.72 -0.81 -7.44
CA THR A 201 -7.19 -2.20 -7.58
C THR A 201 -6.16 -3.04 -8.31
N VAL A 202 -6.27 -4.36 -8.28
CA VAL A 202 -5.36 -5.26 -9.03
C VAL A 202 -5.27 -4.89 -10.53
N GLU A 203 -6.37 -4.42 -11.11
CA GLU A 203 -6.45 -4.01 -12.52
C GLU A 203 -6.05 -2.55 -12.78
N ASP A 204 -5.87 -1.75 -11.73
CA ASP A 204 -5.61 -0.30 -11.80
C ASP A 204 -4.75 0.13 -10.60
N ASN A 205 -3.45 -0.12 -10.71
CA ASN A 205 -2.45 0.18 -9.68
C ASN A 205 -1.33 1.12 -10.18
N GLU A 206 -1.49 1.65 -11.39
CA GLU A 206 -0.55 2.56 -12.06
C GLU A 206 -0.25 3.79 -11.20
N VAL A 207 -1.24 4.26 -10.43
CA VAL A 207 -1.06 5.37 -9.47
C VAL A 207 0.05 5.08 -8.44
N LEU A 208 0.19 3.83 -7.98
CA LEU A 208 1.22 3.42 -7.03
C LEU A 208 2.60 3.52 -7.67
N SER A 209 2.72 2.96 -8.88
CA SER A 209 3.96 2.98 -9.67
C SER A 209 4.38 4.41 -10.05
N LEU A 210 3.42 5.29 -10.37
CA LEU A 210 3.71 6.69 -10.70
C LEU A 210 4.28 7.44 -9.50
N LEU A 211 3.63 7.31 -8.34
CA LEU A 211 4.08 7.95 -7.11
C LEU A 211 5.44 7.42 -6.67
N GLN A 212 5.70 6.12 -6.87
CA GLN A 212 7.02 5.54 -6.65
C GLN A 212 8.07 6.21 -7.55
N CYS A 213 7.82 6.29 -8.87
CA CYS A 213 8.73 6.97 -9.80
C CYS A 213 8.97 8.44 -9.42
N PHE A 214 7.95 9.16 -8.94
CA PHE A 214 8.09 10.54 -8.50
C PHE A 214 8.88 10.70 -7.20
N LEU A 215 8.81 9.73 -6.30
CA LEU A 215 9.62 9.72 -5.07
C LEU A 215 11.08 9.38 -5.37
N GLU A 216 11.34 8.54 -6.37
CA GLU A 216 12.69 8.15 -6.79
C GLU A 216 13.42 9.25 -7.58
N ASP A 217 12.69 10.10 -8.31
CA ASP A 217 13.26 11.17 -9.14
C ASP A 217 13.54 12.47 -8.36
N ASP A 218 14.77 12.99 -8.46
CA ASP A 218 15.22 14.16 -7.67
C ASP A 218 14.47 15.46 -8.00
N ASP A 219 13.95 15.61 -9.22
CA ASP A 219 13.22 16.81 -9.64
C ASP A 219 11.79 16.81 -9.08
N THR A 220 11.11 15.66 -9.12
CA THR A 220 9.70 15.51 -8.72
C THR A 220 9.51 15.20 -7.23
N ARG A 221 10.48 14.56 -6.57
CA ARG A 221 10.42 14.23 -5.13
C ARG A 221 10.06 15.44 -4.25
N PRO A 222 10.65 16.64 -4.41
CA PRO A 222 10.27 17.82 -3.63
C PRO A 222 8.82 18.27 -3.85
N VAL A 223 8.24 18.02 -5.03
CA VAL A 223 6.82 18.33 -5.29
C VAL A 223 5.92 17.37 -4.51
N VAL A 224 6.24 16.08 -4.52
CA VAL A 224 5.49 15.06 -3.77
C VAL A 224 5.54 15.34 -2.27
N LEU A 225 6.72 15.67 -1.76
CA LEU A 225 6.93 15.92 -0.32
C LEU A 225 6.44 17.30 0.17
N ARG A 226 6.28 18.29 -0.72
CA ARG A 226 5.76 19.64 -0.37
C ARG A 226 4.25 19.69 -0.16
N GLY A 227 3.51 18.79 -0.81
CA GLY A 227 2.05 18.73 -0.73
C GLY A 227 1.50 18.30 0.64
N ALA A 228 0.25 17.85 0.67
CA ALA A 228 -0.31 17.23 1.87
C ALA A 228 0.34 15.86 2.13
N SER A 229 0.57 15.60 3.42
CA SER A 229 1.75 14.96 4.02
C SER A 229 2.11 13.53 3.58
N PRO A 230 3.40 13.14 3.71
CA PRO A 230 3.84 11.74 3.75
C PRO A 230 2.94 10.84 4.61
N GLY A 231 2.36 11.39 5.69
CA GLY A 231 1.38 10.71 6.52
C GLY A 231 0.10 10.28 5.80
N LEU A 232 -0.44 11.08 4.88
CA LEU A 232 -1.61 10.69 4.06
C LEU A 232 -1.26 9.57 3.09
N LEU A 233 -0.03 9.59 2.55
CA LEU A 233 0.46 8.53 1.68
C LEU A 233 0.67 7.23 2.47
N PHE A 234 1.29 7.30 3.65
CA PHE A 234 1.36 6.15 4.57
C PHE A 234 -0.03 5.62 4.95
N GLU A 235 -1.00 6.50 5.19
CA GLU A 235 -2.37 6.11 5.51
C GLU A 235 -3.03 5.36 4.36
N GLY A 236 -2.92 5.86 3.12
CA GLY A 236 -3.46 5.19 1.94
C GLY A 236 -2.81 3.83 1.68
N ILE A 237 -1.49 3.74 1.80
CA ILE A 237 -0.77 2.45 1.66
C ILE A 237 -1.17 1.48 2.79
N CYS A 238 -1.30 1.97 4.03
CA CYS A 238 -1.73 1.16 5.15
C CYS A 238 -3.15 0.60 4.95
N GLU A 239 -4.06 1.38 4.40
CA GLU A 239 -5.42 0.94 4.06
C GLU A 239 -5.38 -0.18 3.01
N LEU A 240 -4.65 0.00 1.90
CA LEU A 240 -4.50 -1.02 0.87
C LEU A 240 -3.94 -2.34 1.41
N LEU A 241 -2.84 -2.27 2.17
CA LEU A 241 -2.23 -3.46 2.77
C LEU A 241 -3.15 -4.15 3.79
N SER A 242 -4.08 -3.41 4.40
CA SER A 242 -5.07 -3.96 5.35
C SER A 242 -6.20 -4.71 4.66
N LEU A 243 -6.54 -4.39 3.40
CA LEU A 243 -7.58 -5.08 2.63
C LEU A 243 -7.20 -6.54 2.33
N GLY A 244 -5.90 -6.82 2.23
CA GLY A 244 -5.38 -8.18 2.13
C GLY A 244 -5.34 -8.75 0.70
N GLU A 245 -5.57 -7.93 -0.33
CA GLU A 245 -5.38 -8.32 -1.73
C GLU A 245 -3.90 -8.60 -2.01
N ALA A 246 -3.59 -9.84 -2.41
CA ALA A 246 -2.20 -10.30 -2.57
C ALA A 246 -1.45 -9.54 -3.66
N ASP A 247 -2.11 -9.26 -4.79
CA ASP A 247 -1.50 -8.63 -5.96
C ASP A 247 -1.19 -7.13 -5.74
N LEU A 248 -1.84 -6.49 -4.78
CA LEU A 248 -1.55 -5.11 -4.38
C LEU A 248 -0.44 -5.00 -3.34
N CYS A 249 -0.02 -6.11 -2.72
CA CYS A 249 0.93 -6.10 -1.62
C CYS A 249 2.32 -5.62 -2.07
N GLU A 250 2.82 -6.15 -3.18
CA GLU A 250 4.13 -5.79 -3.76
C GLU A 250 4.21 -4.32 -4.21
N PRO A 251 3.29 -3.78 -5.03
CA PRO A 251 3.35 -2.38 -5.43
C PRO A 251 3.14 -1.42 -4.25
N SER A 252 2.30 -1.79 -3.27
CA SER A 252 2.12 -1.01 -2.04
C SER A 252 3.38 -0.96 -1.18
N CYS A 253 4.09 -2.10 -1.02
CA CYS A 253 5.35 -2.15 -0.29
C CYS A 253 6.46 -1.38 -1.02
N SER A 254 6.52 -1.49 -2.36
CA SER A 254 7.50 -0.74 -3.17
C SER A 254 7.33 0.78 -3.02
N LEU A 255 6.09 1.25 -3.06
CA LEU A 255 5.78 2.67 -2.82
C LEU A 255 6.12 3.09 -1.38
N ALA A 256 5.85 2.25 -0.38
CA ALA A 256 6.23 2.52 1.01
C ALA A 256 7.74 2.63 1.19
N GLN A 257 8.52 1.74 0.55
CA GLN A 257 9.97 1.78 0.61
C GLN A 257 10.50 3.08 -0.03
N ALA A 258 10.04 3.44 -1.22
CA ALA A 258 10.42 4.69 -1.87
C ALA A 258 10.09 5.93 -1.02
N LEU A 259 8.96 5.93 -0.31
CA LEU A 259 8.59 7.01 0.61
C LEU A 259 9.54 7.08 1.81
N LEU A 260 9.94 5.94 2.37
CA LEU A 260 10.90 5.89 3.48
C LEU A 260 12.30 6.30 3.05
N ASP A 261 12.73 5.92 1.85
CA ASP A 261 14.02 6.34 1.31
C ASP A 261 14.03 7.86 1.06
N ALA A 262 12.91 8.43 0.61
CA ALA A 262 12.77 9.86 0.36
C ALA A 262 12.65 10.72 1.64
N THR A 263 12.04 10.19 2.70
CA THR A 263 11.74 10.95 3.94
C THR A 263 12.61 10.58 5.14
N GLY A 264 13.28 9.44 5.07
CA GLY A 264 13.95 8.79 6.18
C GLY A 264 12.97 8.07 7.12
N PRO A 265 13.48 7.09 7.90
CA PRO A 265 12.64 6.28 8.79
C PRO A 265 12.04 7.11 9.96
N GLY A 266 12.60 8.29 10.26
CA GLY A 266 12.07 9.21 11.26
C GLY A 266 10.68 9.76 10.93
N ALA A 267 10.29 9.82 9.65
CA ALA A 267 8.96 10.26 9.26
C ALA A 267 7.86 9.36 9.84
N LEU A 268 8.10 8.04 9.93
CA LEU A 268 7.19 7.10 10.59
C LEU A 268 6.98 7.44 12.06
N LEU A 269 8.03 7.83 12.79
CA LEU A 269 7.92 8.14 14.22
C LEU A 269 7.00 9.34 14.50
N THR A 270 6.88 10.25 13.54
CA THR A 270 6.01 11.44 13.67
C THR A 270 4.55 11.17 13.31
N TRP A 271 4.27 10.03 12.66
CA TRP A 271 2.94 9.71 12.17
C TRP A 271 2.20 8.75 13.12
N SER A 272 1.02 9.16 13.57
CA SER A 272 0.21 8.42 14.56
C SER A 272 -0.21 7.01 14.12
N GLY A 273 -0.27 6.75 12.81
CA GLY A 273 -0.64 5.45 12.24
C GLY A 273 0.50 4.43 12.18
N ALA A 274 1.73 4.80 12.56
CA ALA A 274 2.92 3.98 12.34
C ALA A 274 2.85 2.59 13.00
N ALA A 275 2.30 2.49 14.21
CA ALA A 275 2.13 1.21 14.90
C ALA A 275 1.22 0.25 14.09
N LYS A 276 0.08 0.74 13.59
CA LYS A 276 -0.82 -0.04 12.74
C LYS A 276 -0.11 -0.49 11.46
N PHE A 277 0.60 0.42 10.81
CA PHE A 277 1.31 0.17 9.56
C PHE A 277 2.41 -0.88 9.71
N ILE A 278 3.28 -0.75 10.71
CA ILE A 278 4.30 -1.75 11.05
C ILE A 278 3.66 -3.11 11.39
N GLY A 279 2.54 -3.11 12.13
CA GLY A 279 1.80 -4.32 12.44
C GLY A 279 1.26 -5.03 11.20
N VAL A 280 0.81 -4.29 10.18
CA VAL A 280 0.37 -4.85 8.89
C VAL A 280 1.56 -5.37 8.08
N LEU A 281 2.62 -4.56 7.93
CA LEU A 281 3.81 -4.94 7.17
C LEU A 281 4.50 -6.19 7.73
N SER A 282 4.62 -6.30 9.06
CA SER A 282 5.25 -7.45 9.72
C SER A 282 4.52 -8.78 9.53
N ARG A 283 3.33 -8.79 8.92
CA ARG A 283 2.57 -10.01 8.56
C ARG A 283 2.73 -10.37 7.09
N LYS A 284 3.37 -9.51 6.30
CA LYS A 284 3.55 -9.67 4.85
C LYS A 284 5.01 -9.96 4.56
N PRO A 285 5.34 -10.96 3.72
CA PRO A 285 6.73 -11.28 3.41
C PRO A 285 7.43 -10.12 2.68
N GLN A 286 6.73 -9.41 1.78
CA GLN A 286 7.23 -8.23 1.09
C GLN A 286 7.49 -7.04 2.02
N GLY A 287 6.84 -7.01 3.19
CA GLY A 287 7.04 -5.96 4.19
C GLY A 287 8.28 -6.17 5.06
N LYS A 288 8.97 -7.32 4.96
CA LYS A 288 10.11 -7.66 5.82
C LYS A 288 11.22 -6.61 5.73
N GLU A 289 11.64 -6.23 4.52
CA GLU A 289 12.75 -5.30 4.31
C GLU A 289 12.47 -3.93 4.93
N ILE A 290 11.25 -3.43 4.76
CA ILE A 290 10.80 -2.16 5.36
C ILE A 290 10.85 -2.25 6.89
N VAL A 291 10.34 -3.34 7.47
CA VAL A 291 10.35 -3.50 8.92
C VAL A 291 11.78 -3.61 9.43
N ASP A 292 12.64 -4.41 8.77
CA ASP A 292 14.06 -4.59 9.10
C ASP A 292 14.81 -3.25 9.09
N ALA A 293 14.54 -2.38 8.11
CA ALA A 293 15.14 -1.04 8.01
C ALA A 293 14.75 -0.13 9.19
N VAL A 294 13.57 -0.36 9.79
CA VAL A 294 13.02 0.43 10.88
C VAL A 294 13.37 -0.17 12.25
N VAL A 295 13.75 -1.45 12.35
CA VAL A 295 14.13 -2.11 13.63
C VAL A 295 15.11 -1.27 14.48
N PRO A 296 16.20 -0.69 13.93
CA PRO A 296 17.14 0.11 14.72
C PRO A 296 16.51 1.33 15.40
N ILE A 297 15.42 1.86 14.87
CA ILE A 297 14.70 3.00 15.47
C ILE A 297 13.56 2.57 16.39
N MET A 298 13.04 1.35 16.26
CA MET A 298 11.98 0.83 17.12
C MET A 298 12.39 0.70 18.59
N GLN A 299 13.69 0.62 18.89
CA GLN A 299 14.19 0.62 20.27
C GLN A 299 13.80 1.88 21.06
N TRP A 300 13.54 2.98 20.36
CA TRP A 300 13.15 4.27 20.96
C TRP A 300 11.64 4.44 21.08
N GLU A 301 10.85 3.58 20.41
CA GLU A 301 9.38 3.65 20.39
C GLU A 301 8.75 2.28 20.69
N PRO A 302 8.46 1.98 21.98
CA PRO A 302 7.93 0.69 22.41
C PRO A 302 6.61 0.29 21.72
N ALA A 303 5.79 1.27 21.31
CA ALA A 303 4.53 1.01 20.62
C ALA A 303 4.73 0.31 19.26
N LEU A 304 5.79 0.63 18.52
CA LEU A 304 6.11 -0.03 17.25
C LEU A 304 6.54 -1.48 17.48
N THR A 305 7.41 -1.69 18.46
CA THR A 305 7.86 -3.04 18.85
C THR A 305 6.67 -3.90 19.34
N ALA A 306 5.73 -3.31 20.07
CA ALA A 306 4.53 -4.00 20.50
C ALA A 306 3.64 -4.42 19.32
N ALA A 307 3.54 -3.59 18.28
CA ALA A 307 2.68 -3.83 17.12
C ALA A 307 3.18 -4.91 16.15
N LEU A 308 4.48 -5.21 16.16
CA LEU A 308 5.07 -6.28 15.35
C LEU A 308 4.37 -7.63 15.60
N SER A 309 4.14 -8.37 14.51
CA SER A 309 3.58 -9.73 14.57
C SER A 309 4.49 -10.67 15.39
N ILE A 310 3.88 -11.62 16.09
CA ILE A 310 4.62 -12.65 16.84
C ILE A 310 5.50 -13.46 15.88
N GLU A 311 5.00 -13.73 14.67
CA GLU A 311 5.73 -14.47 13.64
C GLU A 311 7.00 -13.75 13.22
N TYR A 312 6.91 -12.44 12.95
CA TYR A 312 8.09 -11.63 12.61
C TYR A 312 9.10 -11.59 13.77
N LYS A 313 8.64 -11.36 15.01
CA LYS A 313 9.50 -11.40 16.20
C LYS A 313 10.24 -12.74 16.33
N ARG A 314 9.55 -13.85 16.08
CA ARG A 314 10.11 -15.21 16.13
C ARG A 314 11.19 -15.41 15.07
N ILE A 315 10.93 -15.00 13.83
CA ILE A 315 11.90 -15.08 12.72
C ILE A 315 13.11 -14.20 13.03
N TRP A 316 12.89 -12.95 13.42
CA TRP A 316 13.96 -12.00 13.71
C TRP A 316 14.86 -12.49 14.84
N ILE A 317 14.30 -12.96 15.97
CA ILE A 317 15.09 -13.52 17.09
C ILE A 317 15.92 -14.71 16.61
N SER A 318 15.33 -15.62 15.83
CA SER A 318 16.05 -16.78 15.27
C SER A 318 17.20 -16.35 14.35
N ASP A 319 16.99 -15.35 13.49
CA ASP A 319 18.01 -14.78 12.60
C ASP A 319 19.16 -14.11 13.39
N GLN A 320 18.88 -13.49 14.55
CA GLN A 320 19.91 -12.89 15.42
C GLN A 320 20.75 -13.92 16.19
N ILE A 321 20.17 -15.08 16.53
CA ILE A 321 20.86 -16.11 17.32
C ILE A 321 21.70 -17.03 16.41
N MET A 322 21.21 -17.32 15.20
CA MET A 322 21.92 -18.15 14.22
C MET A 322 23.19 -17.45 13.73
N VAL A 323 24.27 -18.22 13.56
CA VAL A 323 25.50 -17.70 12.93
C VAL A 323 25.43 -17.90 11.43
N ALA A 324 25.63 -16.83 10.67
CA ALA A 324 25.85 -16.91 9.24
C ALA A 324 27.28 -17.40 8.97
N GLY A 325 27.42 -18.56 8.32
CA GLY A 325 28.72 -19.13 7.96
C GLY A 325 28.73 -20.65 7.85
N PRO A 326 29.85 -21.26 7.40
CA PRO A 326 30.00 -22.70 7.35
C PRO A 326 30.12 -23.27 8.77
N GLY A 327 29.16 -24.10 9.16
CA GLY A 327 29.20 -24.88 10.39
C GLY A 327 28.16 -25.98 10.35
N GLU A 328 28.42 -27.07 11.07
CA GLU A 328 27.52 -28.21 11.11
C GLU A 328 26.61 -28.17 12.34
N ALA A 329 25.34 -28.53 12.13
CA ALA A 329 24.41 -28.75 13.21
C ALA A 329 24.88 -29.93 14.07
N VAL A 330 24.83 -29.77 15.40
CA VAL A 330 25.23 -30.81 16.35
C VAL A 330 24.27 -32.00 16.23
N GLU A 331 24.80 -33.19 15.95
CA GLU A 331 24.01 -34.41 15.94
C GLU A 331 23.81 -34.92 17.37
N ILE A 332 22.56 -35.08 17.77
CA ILE A 332 22.15 -35.59 19.08
C ILE A 332 21.50 -36.95 18.86
N ARG A 333 22.15 -38.00 19.36
CA ARG A 333 21.65 -39.37 19.27
C ARG A 333 20.89 -39.70 20.55
N VAL A 334 19.66 -40.17 20.40
CA VAL A 334 18.77 -40.39 21.55
C VAL A 334 18.12 -41.77 21.46
N ASP A 335 18.18 -42.53 22.54
CA ASP A 335 17.31 -43.71 22.72
C ASP A 335 15.98 -43.24 23.33
N ARG A 336 14.86 -43.72 22.78
CA ARG A 336 13.52 -43.41 23.30
C ARG A 336 13.33 -43.89 24.74
N ARG A 337 14.08 -44.92 25.17
CA ARG A 337 14.02 -45.48 26.53
C ARG A 337 14.77 -44.63 27.56
N GLU A 338 15.81 -43.92 27.13
CA GLU A 338 16.72 -43.12 27.99
C GLU A 338 16.80 -41.67 27.49
N LEU A 339 15.63 -41.11 27.16
CA LEU A 339 15.52 -39.86 26.44
C LEU A 339 16.18 -38.66 27.16
N LEU A 340 15.95 -38.53 28.48
CA LEU A 340 16.45 -37.40 29.26
C LEU A 340 17.97 -37.43 29.39
N GLN A 341 18.54 -38.58 29.77
CA GLN A 341 19.99 -38.75 29.94
C GLN A 341 20.73 -38.55 28.61
N GLY A 342 20.27 -39.18 27.53
CA GLY A 342 20.93 -39.06 26.22
C GLY A 342 20.95 -37.62 25.68
N VAL A 343 19.87 -36.87 25.88
CA VAL A 343 19.83 -35.44 25.49
C VAL A 343 20.69 -34.59 26.43
N LEU A 344 20.67 -34.86 27.73
CA LEU A 344 21.46 -34.13 28.71
C LEU A 344 22.97 -34.26 28.42
N GLU A 345 23.45 -35.48 28.21
CA GLU A 345 24.86 -35.76 27.90
C GLU A 345 25.29 -35.08 26.60
N SER A 346 24.50 -35.25 25.54
CA SER A 346 24.79 -34.65 24.23
C SER A 346 24.83 -33.11 24.28
N LEU A 347 24.01 -32.48 25.13
CA LEU A 347 23.97 -31.02 25.29
C LEU A 347 25.03 -30.49 26.28
N ARG A 348 25.69 -31.35 27.08
CA ARG A 348 26.83 -30.96 27.93
C ARG A 348 28.11 -30.83 27.11
N ASP A 349 28.31 -31.72 26.15
CA ASP A 349 29.58 -31.81 25.39
C ASP A 349 29.70 -30.78 24.27
N ALA A 350 28.57 -30.23 23.81
CA ALA A 350 28.54 -29.31 22.68
C ALA A 350 29.01 -27.89 23.07
N LYS A 351 30.06 -27.41 22.39
CA LYS A 351 30.62 -26.06 22.60
C LYS A 351 29.74 -24.92 22.07
N SER A 352 28.90 -25.21 21.06
CA SER A 352 28.04 -24.21 20.42
C SER A 352 26.87 -24.88 19.71
N PHE A 353 25.69 -24.29 19.87
CA PHE A 353 24.46 -24.69 19.18
C PHE A 353 24.06 -23.71 18.07
N ARG A 354 24.91 -22.73 17.75
CA ARG A 354 24.54 -21.62 16.84
C ARG A 354 24.31 -22.03 15.39
N HIS A 355 24.71 -23.24 14.99
CA HIS A 355 24.41 -23.84 13.69
C HIS A 355 23.23 -24.84 13.75
N GLY A 356 22.53 -24.91 14.88
CA GLY A 356 21.40 -25.80 15.10
C GLY A 356 21.77 -27.18 15.66
N VAL A 357 20.75 -28.03 15.78
CA VAL A 357 20.84 -29.40 16.27
C VAL A 357 20.05 -30.32 15.35
N ARG A 358 20.52 -31.56 15.18
CA ARG A 358 19.83 -32.63 14.45
C ARG A 358 19.65 -33.81 15.38
N PHE A 359 18.41 -34.25 15.57
CA PHE A 359 18.10 -35.41 16.39
C PHE A 359 18.04 -36.66 15.54
N LYS A 360 18.65 -37.74 16.05
CA LYS A 360 18.59 -39.08 15.45
C LYS A 360 18.22 -40.10 16.52
N PHE A 361 17.14 -40.84 16.30
CA PHE A 361 16.76 -41.93 17.20
C PHE A 361 17.60 -43.18 16.93
N VAL A 362 18.03 -43.85 17.99
CA VAL A 362 18.75 -45.12 17.86
C VAL A 362 17.86 -46.16 17.18
N GLY A 363 18.39 -46.85 16.18
CA GLY A 363 17.66 -47.85 15.37
C GLY A 363 16.85 -47.27 14.21
N ASP A 364 16.85 -45.95 14.01
CA ASP A 364 16.17 -45.28 12.89
C ASP A 364 17.23 -44.76 11.89
N GLU A 365 17.54 -45.56 10.86
CA GLU A 365 18.62 -45.26 9.92
C GLU A 365 18.26 -44.21 8.87
N THR A 366 16.96 -44.00 8.61
CA THR A 366 16.47 -43.17 7.49
C THR A 366 15.90 -41.82 7.91
N GLY A 367 15.70 -41.59 9.21
CA GLY A 367 15.06 -40.38 9.73
C GLY A 367 16.02 -39.42 10.42
N SER A 368 16.44 -38.36 9.73
CA SER A 368 17.04 -37.18 10.37
C SER A 368 16.49 -35.91 9.73
N GLY A 369 15.51 -35.31 10.39
CA GLY A 369 14.82 -34.12 9.89
C GLY A 369 13.99 -33.43 10.95
N ASP A 370 13.24 -32.40 10.53
CA ASP A 370 12.42 -31.57 11.41
C ASP A 370 11.30 -32.34 12.14
N GLY A 371 10.91 -33.50 11.61
CA GLY A 371 9.98 -34.42 12.31
C GLY A 371 10.58 -34.96 13.60
N HIS A 372 11.77 -35.54 13.52
CA HIS A 372 12.51 -36.11 14.65
C HIS A 372 12.83 -35.06 15.71
N ARG A 373 13.21 -33.85 15.30
CA ARG A 373 13.46 -32.74 16.23
C ARG A 373 12.20 -32.35 17.01
N ARG A 374 11.07 -32.13 16.31
CA ARG A 374 9.78 -31.82 16.95
C ARG A 374 9.31 -32.93 17.88
N GLU A 375 9.48 -34.20 17.47
CA GLU A 375 9.15 -35.35 18.31
C GLU A 375 10.01 -35.37 19.58
N CYS A 376 11.33 -35.20 19.44
CA CYS A 376 12.25 -35.19 20.57
C CYS A 376 11.93 -34.04 21.54
N PHE A 377 11.77 -32.80 21.05
CA PHE A 377 11.39 -31.68 21.89
C PHE A 377 10.07 -31.92 22.61
N ARG A 378 9.07 -32.48 21.93
CA ARG A 378 7.78 -32.83 22.56
C ARG A 378 7.96 -33.86 23.68
N LEU A 379 8.70 -34.93 23.44
CA LEU A 379 8.90 -36.02 24.41
C LEU A 379 9.74 -35.55 25.62
N VAL A 380 10.86 -34.89 25.38
CA VAL A 380 11.78 -34.43 26.45
C VAL A 380 11.08 -33.40 27.32
N THR A 381 10.43 -32.42 26.71
CA THR A 381 9.74 -31.38 27.46
C THR A 381 8.54 -31.94 28.22
N ALA A 382 7.82 -32.91 27.66
CA ALA A 382 6.72 -33.57 28.37
C ALA A 382 7.21 -34.32 29.62
N ALA A 383 8.32 -35.04 29.54
CA ALA A 383 8.90 -35.74 30.68
C ALA A 383 9.42 -34.76 31.76
N LEU A 384 10.12 -33.69 31.38
CA LEU A 384 10.64 -32.69 32.32
C LEU A 384 9.55 -31.84 32.98
N CYS A 385 8.44 -31.62 32.27
CA CYS A 385 7.30 -30.82 32.75
C CYS A 385 6.22 -31.68 33.41
N ASP A 386 6.45 -32.98 33.57
CA ASP A 386 5.56 -33.86 34.32
C ASP A 386 5.54 -33.43 35.79
N LEU A 387 4.34 -33.33 36.37
CA LEU A 387 4.18 -32.99 37.77
C LEU A 387 4.71 -34.11 38.67
N GLU A 388 4.69 -35.37 38.20
CA GLU A 388 5.27 -36.51 38.92
C GLU A 388 6.81 -36.46 38.93
N PHE A 389 7.44 -35.84 37.93
CA PHE A 389 8.88 -35.63 37.90
C PHE A 389 9.34 -34.60 38.95
N GLY A 390 8.44 -33.74 39.44
CA GLY A 390 8.66 -32.92 40.63
C GLY A 390 9.46 -31.62 40.43
N LEU A 391 9.98 -31.34 39.22
CA LEU A 391 10.63 -30.06 38.91
C LEU A 391 9.67 -28.88 38.97
N PHE A 392 8.44 -29.09 38.50
CA PHE A 392 7.42 -28.06 38.41
C PHE A 392 6.20 -28.45 39.23
N LYS A 393 5.48 -27.44 39.70
CA LYS A 393 4.17 -27.58 40.34
C LYS A 393 3.14 -26.74 39.59
N SER A 394 1.87 -27.07 39.83
CA SER A 394 0.74 -26.32 39.31
C SER A 394 -0.29 -26.13 40.41
N MET A 395 -0.78 -24.90 40.58
CA MET A 395 -1.84 -24.54 41.54
C MET A 395 -3.17 -24.21 40.84
N ASP A 396 -3.24 -24.38 39.51
CA ASP A 396 -4.40 -24.05 38.67
C ASP A 396 -4.98 -25.26 37.93
N GLY A 397 -4.73 -26.46 38.47
CA GLY A 397 -5.24 -27.73 37.93
C GLY A 397 -4.47 -28.21 36.69
N GLY A 398 -3.15 -28.00 36.64
CA GLY A 398 -2.27 -28.45 35.56
C GLY A 398 -2.32 -27.58 34.30
N ARG A 399 -2.84 -26.35 34.39
CA ARG A 399 -2.92 -25.43 33.25
C ARG A 399 -1.60 -24.69 33.04
N THR A 400 -0.98 -24.25 34.13
CA THR A 400 0.32 -23.59 34.12
C THR A 400 1.30 -24.20 35.12
N LEU A 401 2.59 -24.03 34.81
CA LEU A 401 3.73 -24.61 35.53
C LEU A 401 4.57 -23.51 36.17
N HIS A 402 4.90 -23.71 37.45
CA HIS A 402 5.83 -22.88 38.21
C HIS A 402 6.92 -23.78 38.82
N PRO A 403 8.18 -23.32 38.98
CA PRO A 403 9.21 -24.13 39.62
C PRO A 403 8.77 -24.59 41.01
N SER A 404 8.99 -25.87 41.31
CA SER A 404 8.66 -26.42 42.62
C SER A 404 9.69 -25.99 43.65
N SER A 405 9.22 -25.51 44.81
CA SER A 405 10.08 -25.20 45.95
C SER A 405 10.71 -26.44 46.57
N THR A 406 10.15 -27.63 46.32
CA THR A 406 10.64 -28.93 46.80
C THR A 406 11.28 -29.76 45.69
N ALA A 407 11.65 -29.15 44.56
CA ALA A 407 12.25 -29.86 43.42
C ALA A 407 13.48 -30.68 43.81
N ALA A 408 14.29 -30.21 44.77
CA ALA A 408 15.46 -30.91 45.27
C ALA A 408 15.16 -32.17 46.09
N GLU A 409 13.96 -32.28 46.67
CA GLU A 409 13.52 -33.47 47.39
C GLU A 409 13.05 -34.56 46.43
N ALA A 410 12.43 -34.16 45.31
CA ALA A 410 11.96 -35.07 44.27
C ALA A 410 13.11 -35.56 43.36
N GLU A 411 13.99 -34.64 42.96
CA GLU A 411 15.09 -34.92 42.02
C GLU A 411 16.40 -34.26 42.50
N PRO A 412 17.39 -35.03 42.99
CA PRO A 412 18.67 -34.49 43.45
C PRO A 412 19.43 -33.68 42.39
N GLU A 413 19.29 -34.02 41.11
CA GLU A 413 19.91 -33.28 39.99
C GLU A 413 19.00 -32.16 39.43
N ASN A 414 17.99 -31.69 40.17
CA ASN A 414 17.01 -30.70 39.70
C ASN A 414 17.62 -29.48 38.99
N LEU A 415 18.74 -28.93 39.49
CA LEU A 415 19.40 -27.77 38.90
C LEU A 415 19.91 -28.05 37.48
N THR A 416 20.47 -29.24 37.27
CA THR A 416 20.90 -29.73 35.96
C THR A 416 19.71 -29.80 35.00
N TYR A 417 18.57 -30.31 35.47
CA TYR A 417 17.38 -30.42 34.63
C TYR A 417 16.71 -29.06 34.38
N PHE A 418 16.76 -28.12 35.32
CA PHE A 418 16.35 -26.74 35.05
C PHE A 418 17.23 -26.08 33.98
N GLU A 419 18.55 -26.31 34.01
CA GLU A 419 19.46 -25.86 32.95
C GLU A 419 19.09 -26.51 31.60
N LEU A 420 18.76 -27.81 31.60
CA LEU A 420 18.31 -28.53 30.41
C LEU A 420 17.02 -27.93 29.84
N VAL A 421 16.01 -27.63 30.69
CA VAL A 421 14.79 -26.95 30.26
C VAL A 421 15.12 -25.60 29.63
N GLY A 422 16.02 -24.81 30.22
CA GLY A 422 16.49 -23.55 29.66
C GLY A 422 17.14 -23.70 28.28
N LYS A 423 18.01 -24.70 28.11
CA LYS A 423 18.64 -25.03 26.81
C LYS A 423 17.62 -25.44 25.78
N LEU A 424 16.62 -26.26 26.15
CA LEU A 424 15.55 -26.68 25.24
C LEU A 424 14.68 -25.50 24.79
N ILE A 425 14.36 -24.56 25.67
CA ILE A 425 13.65 -23.32 25.30
C ILE A 425 14.48 -22.51 24.30
N ALA A 426 15.78 -22.35 24.55
CA ALA A 426 16.68 -21.64 23.63
C ALA A 426 16.78 -22.33 22.26
N LEU A 427 16.90 -23.66 22.23
CA LEU A 427 16.92 -24.44 20.99
C LEU A 427 15.58 -24.41 20.25
N ALA A 428 14.46 -24.41 20.96
CA ALA A 428 13.14 -24.27 20.36
C ALA A 428 12.98 -22.90 19.70
N LEU A 429 13.45 -21.82 20.35
CA LEU A 429 13.50 -20.49 19.73
C LEU A 429 14.40 -20.46 18.49
N LEU A 430 15.59 -21.08 18.57
CA LEU A 430 16.54 -21.18 17.47
C LEU A 430 15.91 -21.83 16.22
N HIS A 431 15.24 -22.96 16.41
CA HIS A 431 14.58 -23.74 15.34
C HIS A 431 13.15 -23.31 15.02
N ARG A 432 12.64 -22.26 15.69
CA ARG A 432 11.27 -21.73 15.54
C ARG A 432 10.19 -22.77 15.86
N GLU A 433 10.46 -23.66 16.80
CA GLU A 433 9.56 -24.72 17.24
C GLU A 433 8.80 -24.34 18.51
N THR A 434 7.65 -25.00 18.73
CA THR A 434 6.83 -24.79 19.92
C THR A 434 7.08 -25.92 20.93
N LEU A 435 6.93 -25.60 22.22
CA LEU A 435 7.05 -26.54 23.33
C LEU A 435 5.70 -26.65 24.07
N PRO A 436 4.76 -27.50 23.64
CA PRO A 436 3.39 -27.51 24.16
C PRO A 436 3.27 -27.87 25.65
N ALA A 437 4.23 -28.65 26.18
CA ALA A 437 4.25 -29.04 27.58
C ALA A 437 4.76 -27.93 28.52
N ALA A 438 5.60 -27.01 28.02
CA ALA A 438 6.22 -25.93 28.79
C ALA A 438 5.30 -24.70 28.95
N ARG A 439 4.12 -24.90 29.55
CA ARG A 439 3.13 -23.83 29.77
C ARG A 439 3.41 -23.11 31.09
N PHE A 440 4.36 -22.17 31.09
CA PHE A 440 4.77 -21.49 32.32
C PHE A 440 3.80 -20.40 32.79
N THR A 441 3.74 -20.21 34.11
CA THR A 441 3.02 -19.09 34.76
C THR A 441 3.43 -17.72 34.18
N LEU A 442 2.56 -16.70 34.33
CA LEU A 442 2.90 -15.34 33.89
C LEU A 442 4.10 -14.80 34.67
N ALA A 443 4.14 -15.02 35.99
CA ALA A 443 5.25 -14.61 36.84
C ALA A 443 6.59 -15.19 36.35
N LEU A 444 6.66 -16.51 36.07
CA LEU A 444 7.88 -17.13 35.57
C LEU A 444 8.31 -16.55 34.21
N ARG A 445 7.37 -16.33 33.30
CA ARG A 445 7.67 -15.71 31.99
C ARG A 445 8.23 -14.29 32.15
N LYS A 446 7.68 -13.49 33.08
CA LYS A 446 8.22 -12.15 33.41
C LYS A 446 9.64 -12.24 33.96
N MET A 447 9.92 -13.20 34.84
CA MET A 447 11.27 -13.42 35.38
C MET A 447 12.28 -13.78 34.29
N ILE A 448 11.93 -14.72 33.38
CA ILE A 448 12.79 -15.11 32.26
C ILE A 448 13.11 -13.91 31.36
N LEU A 449 12.10 -13.08 31.08
CA LEU A 449 12.24 -11.89 30.24
C LEU A 449 12.83 -10.67 30.97
N SER A 450 13.09 -10.77 32.28
CA SER A 450 13.42 -9.62 33.13
C SER A 450 12.44 -8.44 32.97
N ALA A 451 11.16 -8.75 32.76
CA ALA A 451 10.11 -7.80 32.42
C ALA A 451 9.52 -7.12 33.66
N GLY A 452 10.32 -6.25 34.28
CA GLY A 452 9.94 -5.42 35.43
C GLY A 452 9.80 -6.19 36.76
N PRO A 453 9.52 -5.49 37.86
CA PRO A 453 9.29 -6.15 39.14
C PRO A 453 7.98 -6.94 39.10
N LEU A 454 7.97 -8.09 39.78
CA LEU A 454 6.74 -8.85 39.99
C LEU A 454 5.77 -8.01 40.85
N ALA A 455 4.51 -7.98 40.43
CA ALA A 455 3.44 -7.29 41.15
C ALA A 455 2.54 -8.30 41.87
N VAL A 456 1.73 -7.84 42.82
CA VAL A 456 0.79 -8.70 43.56
C VAL A 456 -0.17 -9.42 42.62
N GLN A 457 -0.58 -8.77 41.53
CA GLN A 457 -1.44 -9.37 40.50
C GLN A 457 -0.80 -10.58 39.80
N ASP A 458 0.53 -10.67 39.75
CA ASP A 458 1.20 -11.82 39.14
C ASP A 458 1.02 -13.09 39.98
N MET A 459 0.71 -12.95 41.28
CA MET A 459 0.42 -14.06 42.18
C MET A 459 -0.82 -14.84 41.74
N GLU A 460 -1.82 -14.19 41.13
CA GLU A 460 -2.99 -14.86 40.56
C GLU A 460 -2.58 -15.97 39.57
N SER A 461 -1.48 -15.78 38.85
CA SER A 461 -0.96 -16.76 37.90
C SER A 461 -0.16 -17.91 38.53
N VAL A 462 0.28 -17.75 39.79
CA VAL A 462 1.12 -18.72 40.50
C VAL A 462 0.28 -19.54 41.48
N ASP A 463 -0.56 -18.86 42.25
CA ASP A 463 -1.47 -19.44 43.23
C ASP A 463 -2.77 -18.59 43.30
N PRO A 464 -3.79 -18.97 42.50
CA PRO A 464 -5.05 -18.24 42.44
C PRO A 464 -5.82 -18.23 43.77
N GLU A 465 -5.66 -19.26 44.60
CA GLU A 465 -6.37 -19.35 45.89
C GLU A 465 -5.70 -18.49 46.95
N PHE A 466 -4.37 -18.42 46.97
CA PHE A 466 -3.64 -17.51 47.87
C PHE A 466 -3.79 -16.03 47.48
N TYR A 467 -4.01 -15.74 46.20
CA TYR A 467 -4.23 -14.37 45.72
C TYR A 467 -5.58 -13.77 46.15
N LYS A 468 -6.62 -14.61 46.29
CA LYS A 468 -7.95 -14.21 46.78
C LYS A 468 -7.91 -13.90 48.27
#